data_AF-A0A537FDQ1-F1
#
_entry.id   AF-A0A537FDQ1-F1
#
_cell.length_a   1.000
_cell.length_b   1.000
_cell.length_c   1.000
_cell.angle_alpha   90.00
_cell.angle_beta   90.00
_cell.angle_gamma   90.00
#
_symmetry.space_group_name_H-M   'P 1'
#
loop_
_entity.id
_entity.type
_entity.pdbx_description
1 polymer ?
#
loop_
_entity_poly.entity_id
_entity_poly.type
_entity_poly.pdbx_seq_one_letter_code
_entity_poly.pdbx_strand_id
1 'polypeptide(L)'
;MATLGLGGPVGVSFATVGFSSAVLVARVWEYISLESYLSCGSSCPIRSSDAFQLHHFYYGLVLILIAMGFLVVTRRRRARWDAALIFGIGSGLSTDEAGLLLTRIPYNDPLSILSLACVGVAFFVGTIDAAVRDGTREFKLLDRADILTELSILLVMAGFLYLDRPLITIVEVAGGASWACAVLLFTLFGKKHFIRIWTGPG
;
A
#
# COMPACT_ATOMS: atom_id res chain seq x y z
N MET A 1 -11.73 -23.96 -13.38
CA MET A 1 -11.11 -22.84 -14.13
C MET A 1 -10.45 -21.86 -13.17
N ALA A 2 -9.28 -21.31 -13.49
CA ALA A 2 -8.66 -20.22 -12.74
C ALA A 2 -9.42 -18.92 -12.99
N THR A 3 -10.08 -18.37 -11.97
CA THR A 3 -10.54 -16.99 -12.04
C THR A 3 -9.29 -16.10 -11.92
N LEU A 4 -8.75 -15.69 -13.06
CA LEU A 4 -7.79 -14.58 -13.13
C LEU A 4 -8.50 -13.32 -12.62
N GLY A 5 -7.89 -12.60 -11.67
CA GLY A 5 -8.45 -11.37 -11.09
C GLY A 5 -8.08 -11.16 -9.63
N LEU A 6 -8.33 -9.97 -9.09
CA LEU A 6 -7.94 -9.56 -7.74
C LEU A 6 -8.87 -10.13 -6.64
N GLY A 7 -9.25 -11.40 -6.71
CA GLY A 7 -9.98 -12.05 -5.59
C GLY A 7 -11.41 -11.55 -5.37
N GLY A 8 -12.10 -11.12 -6.42
CA GLY A 8 -13.49 -10.65 -6.35
C GLY A 8 -13.62 -9.20 -5.89
N PRO A 9 -14.83 -8.72 -5.57
CA PRO A 9 -15.10 -7.33 -5.20
C PRO A 9 -14.35 -6.88 -3.94
N VAL A 10 -14.15 -7.80 -2.98
CA VAL A 10 -13.36 -7.52 -1.77
C VAL A 10 -11.89 -7.28 -2.10
N GLY A 11 -11.28 -8.18 -2.89
CA GLY A 11 -9.86 -8.03 -3.17
C GLY A 11 -9.56 -6.85 -4.09
N VAL A 12 -10.44 -6.49 -5.03
CA VAL A 12 -10.30 -5.22 -5.81
C VAL A 12 -10.41 -4.01 -4.88
N SER A 13 -11.33 -4.04 -3.91
CA SER A 13 -11.43 -2.99 -2.89
C SER A 13 -10.17 -2.90 -2.04
N PHE A 14 -9.59 -4.02 -1.62
CA PHE A 14 -8.34 -4.06 -0.88
C PHE A 14 -7.15 -3.55 -1.70
N ALA A 15 -7.05 -3.92 -2.98
CA ALA A 15 -6.04 -3.35 -3.87
C ALA A 15 -6.17 -1.82 -3.98
N THR A 16 -7.40 -1.31 -4.05
CA THR A 16 -7.67 0.14 -4.09
C THR A 16 -7.26 0.83 -2.78
N VAL A 17 -7.57 0.23 -1.63
CA VAL A 17 -7.14 0.73 -0.32
C VAL A 17 -5.61 0.70 -0.18
N GLY A 18 -4.96 -0.39 -0.61
CA GLY A 18 -3.51 -0.53 -0.61
C GLY A 18 -2.82 0.52 -1.48
N PHE A 19 -3.33 0.74 -2.70
CA PHE A 19 -2.86 1.78 -3.60
C PHE A 19 -3.01 3.17 -2.96
N SER A 20 -4.22 3.49 -2.49
CA SER A 20 -4.53 4.84 -1.98
C SER A 20 -3.74 5.17 -0.72
N SER A 21 -3.58 4.20 0.19
CA SER A 21 -2.80 4.37 1.41
C SER A 21 -1.31 4.53 1.13
N ALA A 22 -0.73 3.73 0.24
CA ALA A 22 0.68 3.85 -0.14
C ALA A 22 0.99 5.22 -0.75
N VAL A 23 0.16 5.67 -1.70
CA VAL A 23 0.30 7.01 -2.32
C VAL A 23 0.13 8.11 -1.29
N LEU A 24 -0.88 8.02 -0.42
CA LEU A 24 -1.12 9.04 0.60
C LEU A 24 0.06 9.15 1.56
N VAL A 25 0.57 8.03 2.08
CA VAL A 25 1.72 8.04 3.00
C VAL A 25 2.95 8.62 2.31
N ALA A 26 3.25 8.17 1.08
CA ALA A 26 4.40 8.66 0.33
C ALA A 26 4.32 10.17 0.04
N ARG A 27 3.14 10.69 -0.34
CA ARG A 27 2.94 12.11 -0.66
C ARG A 27 2.90 13.01 0.56
N VAL A 28 2.22 12.59 1.64
CA VAL A 28 2.24 13.31 2.91
C VAL A 28 3.68 13.40 3.43
N TRP A 29 4.42 12.31 3.30
CA TRP A 29 5.82 12.27 3.68
C TRP A 29 6.68 13.25 2.89
N GLU A 30 6.60 13.21 1.55
CA GLU A 30 7.34 14.14 0.69
C GLU A 30 7.03 15.60 1.02
N TYR A 31 5.76 15.92 1.28
CA TYR A 31 5.33 17.26 1.67
C TYR A 31 5.96 17.70 3.00
N ILE A 32 5.85 16.88 4.06
CA ILE A 32 6.41 17.18 5.39
C ILE A 32 7.95 17.31 5.31
N SER A 33 8.60 16.43 4.56
CA SER A 33 10.05 16.47 4.34
C SER A 33 10.48 17.77 3.66
N LEU A 34 9.76 18.20 2.62
CA LEU A 34 10.03 19.44 1.89
C LEU A 34 9.85 20.68 2.79
N GLU A 35 8.75 20.75 3.54
CA GLU A 35 8.46 21.86 4.46
C GLU A 35 9.53 21.98 5.56
N SER A 36 9.95 20.84 6.11
CA SER A 36 10.99 20.79 7.13
C SER A 36 12.36 21.20 6.59
N TYR A 37 12.70 20.78 5.37
CA TYR A 37 13.94 21.17 4.68
C TYR A 37 13.99 22.69 4.41
N LEU A 38 12.90 23.26 3.88
CA LEU A 38 12.80 24.71 3.64
C LEU A 38 12.90 25.52 4.93
N SER A 39 12.43 24.97 6.05
CA SER A 39 12.43 25.64 7.35
C SER A 39 13.78 25.63 8.08
N CYS A 40 14.71 24.74 7.72
CA CYS A 40 15.95 24.49 8.49
C CYS A 40 17.21 25.19 7.93
N GLY A 41 17.09 25.90 6.81
CA GLY A 41 18.13 26.80 6.30
C GLY A 41 19.45 26.09 5.96
N SER A 42 20.59 26.74 6.25
CA SER A 42 21.94 26.26 5.87
C SER A 42 22.47 25.09 6.70
N SER A 43 21.76 24.67 7.76
CA SER A 43 22.19 23.59 8.66
C SER A 43 21.55 22.24 8.31
N CYS A 44 20.85 22.16 7.19
CA CYS A 44 20.09 20.98 6.83
C CYS A 44 20.97 19.84 6.29
N PRO A 45 20.75 18.59 6.75
CA PRO A 45 21.45 17.44 6.19
C PRO A 45 21.13 17.31 4.69
N ILE A 46 22.14 16.91 3.91
CA ILE A 46 22.04 16.77 2.45
C ILE A 46 20.90 15.78 2.14
N ARG A 47 19.90 16.24 1.39
CA ARG A 47 18.87 15.39 0.78
C ARG A 47 19.55 14.57 -0.30
N SER A 48 20.15 13.42 0.04
CA SER A 48 20.55 12.43 -0.97
C SER A 48 19.28 11.74 -1.47
N SER A 49 18.55 12.40 -2.37
CA SER A 49 17.20 12.03 -2.83
C SER A 49 17.20 10.80 -3.75
N ASP A 50 18.18 10.69 -4.64
CA ASP A 50 18.02 9.86 -5.84
C ASP A 50 18.16 8.35 -5.55
N ALA A 51 19.08 7.95 -4.67
CA ALA A 51 19.31 6.54 -4.32
C ALA A 51 18.14 5.89 -3.55
N PHE A 52 17.43 6.69 -2.75
CA PHE A 52 16.28 6.23 -1.97
C PHE A 52 14.97 6.29 -2.77
N GLN A 53 14.82 7.20 -3.74
CA GLN A 53 13.67 7.24 -4.67
C GLN A 53 13.61 6.00 -5.57
N LEU A 54 14.79 5.51 -5.99
CA LEU A 54 14.92 4.25 -6.72
C LEU A 54 14.43 3.05 -5.88
N HIS A 55 14.62 3.07 -4.55
CA HIS A 55 14.26 1.95 -3.68
C HIS A 55 12.76 1.70 -3.59
N HIS A 56 11.93 2.74 -3.40
CA HIS A 56 10.48 2.57 -3.30
C HIS A 56 9.86 2.03 -4.59
N PHE A 57 10.35 2.47 -5.75
CA PHE A 57 9.91 1.93 -7.03
C PHE A 57 10.20 0.42 -7.14
N TYR A 58 11.44 0.00 -6.85
CA TYR A 58 11.81 -1.42 -6.91
C TYR A 58 11.11 -2.25 -5.84
N TYR A 59 10.90 -1.72 -4.63
CA TYR A 59 10.07 -2.36 -3.61
C TYR A 59 8.64 -2.55 -4.11
N GLY A 60 8.06 -1.53 -4.74
CA GLY A 60 6.76 -1.62 -5.37
C GLY A 60 6.69 -2.74 -6.41
N LEU A 61 7.67 -2.83 -7.30
CA LEU A 61 7.76 -3.91 -8.30
C LEU A 61 7.88 -5.30 -7.67
N VAL A 62 8.72 -5.46 -6.65
CA VAL A 62 8.88 -6.74 -5.94
C VAL A 62 7.56 -7.15 -5.28
N LEU A 63 6.86 -6.22 -4.62
CA LEU A 63 5.55 -6.48 -4.03
C LEU A 63 4.52 -6.89 -5.08
N ILE A 64 4.48 -6.21 -6.24
CA ILE A 64 3.62 -6.59 -7.37
C ILE A 64 3.92 -8.02 -7.83
N LEU A 65 5.20 -8.35 -8.04
CA LEU A 65 5.60 -9.68 -8.52
C LEU A 65 5.21 -10.79 -7.53
N ILE A 66 5.48 -10.58 -6.24
CA ILE A 66 5.11 -11.53 -5.18
C ILE A 66 3.59 -11.69 -5.15
N ALA A 67 2.85 -10.58 -5.10
CA ALA A 67 1.39 -10.60 -5.05
C ALA A 67 0.78 -11.29 -6.27
N MET A 68 1.30 -11.03 -7.47
CA MET A 68 0.87 -11.69 -8.71
C MET A 68 1.13 -13.19 -8.65
N GLY A 69 2.29 -13.62 -8.15
CA GLY A 69 2.60 -15.03 -7.92
C GLY A 69 1.56 -15.71 -7.02
N PHE A 70 1.20 -15.06 -5.90
CA PHE A 70 0.15 -15.55 -5.02
C PHE A 70 -1.22 -15.58 -5.70
N LEU A 71 -1.63 -14.52 -6.40
CA LEU A 71 -2.91 -14.43 -7.09
C LEU A 71 -3.06 -15.49 -8.20
N VAL A 72 -1.97 -15.91 -8.83
CA VAL A 72 -1.98 -16.99 -9.83
C VAL A 72 -2.14 -18.36 -9.16
N VAL A 73 -1.43 -18.60 -8.06
CA VAL A 73 -1.33 -19.94 -7.44
C VAL A 73 -2.49 -20.22 -6.48
N THR A 74 -2.92 -19.24 -5.69
CA THR A 74 -3.89 -19.48 -4.60
C THR A 74 -5.35 -19.39 -5.07
N ARG A 75 -6.15 -20.36 -4.61
CA ARG A 75 -7.62 -20.35 -4.78
C ARG A 75 -8.36 -19.91 -3.52
N ARG A 76 -7.66 -19.74 -2.41
CA ARG A 76 -8.26 -19.39 -1.12
C ARG A 76 -8.61 -17.91 -1.12
N ARG A 77 -9.89 -17.57 -0.91
CA ARG A 77 -10.38 -16.18 -1.02
C ARG A 77 -9.59 -15.19 -0.16
N ARG A 78 -9.41 -15.51 1.13
CA ARG A 78 -8.66 -14.67 2.08
C ARG A 78 -7.23 -14.41 1.62
N ALA A 79 -6.49 -15.45 1.24
CA ALA A 79 -5.13 -15.29 0.71
C ALA A 79 -5.08 -14.45 -0.58
N ARG A 80 -6.14 -14.47 -1.40
CA ARG A 80 -6.25 -13.59 -2.58
C ARG A 80 -6.54 -12.15 -2.20
N TRP A 81 -7.24 -11.91 -1.09
CA TRP A 81 -7.50 -10.57 -0.57
C TRP A 81 -6.20 -9.94 -0.05
N ASP A 82 -5.42 -10.67 0.76
CA ASP A 82 -4.13 -10.19 1.25
C ASP A 82 -3.17 -9.90 0.08
N ALA A 83 -3.12 -10.81 -0.90
CA ALA A 83 -2.31 -10.61 -2.10
C ALA A 83 -2.79 -9.41 -2.92
N ALA A 84 -4.10 -9.15 -2.99
CA ALA A 84 -4.63 -7.98 -3.67
C ALA A 84 -4.30 -6.69 -2.93
N LEU A 85 -4.31 -6.67 -1.59
CA LEU A 85 -3.83 -5.53 -0.81
C LEU A 85 -2.37 -5.23 -1.14
N ILE A 86 -1.50 -6.25 -1.08
CA ILE A 86 -0.06 -6.12 -1.37
C ILE A 86 0.17 -5.65 -2.82
N PHE A 87 -0.60 -6.18 -3.77
CA PHE A 87 -0.58 -5.71 -5.16
C PHE A 87 -0.92 -4.22 -5.27
N GLY A 88 -1.95 -3.77 -4.53
CA GLY A 88 -2.34 -2.38 -4.43
C GLY A 88 -1.23 -1.49 -3.88
N ILE A 89 -0.64 -1.88 -2.75
CA ILE A 89 0.49 -1.18 -2.12
C ILE A 89 1.65 -1.04 -3.13
N GLY A 90 2.05 -2.16 -3.75
CA GLY A 90 3.14 -2.16 -4.71
C GLY A 90 2.87 -1.31 -5.95
N SER A 91 1.62 -1.33 -6.44
CA SER A 91 1.16 -0.47 -7.54
C SER A 91 1.21 1.02 -7.14
N GLY A 92 0.83 1.35 -5.91
CA GLY A 92 0.90 2.70 -5.37
C GLY A 92 2.32 3.22 -5.34
N LEU A 93 3.24 2.49 -4.70
CA LEU A 93 4.67 2.85 -4.63
C LEU A 93 5.32 2.98 -6.00
N SER A 94 5.05 2.04 -6.91
CA SER A 94 5.63 2.07 -8.26
C SER A 94 5.11 3.24 -9.06
N THR A 95 3.81 3.54 -8.99
CA THR A 95 3.20 4.66 -9.73
C THR A 95 3.67 6.01 -9.16
N ASP A 96 3.81 6.09 -7.84
CA ASP A 96 4.24 7.30 -7.15
C ASP A 96 5.62 7.78 -7.60
N GLU A 97 6.54 6.83 -7.74
CA GLU A 97 7.92 7.07 -8.12
C GLU A 97 8.15 7.05 -9.65
N ALA A 98 7.21 6.49 -10.44
CA ALA A 98 7.37 6.35 -11.89
C ALA A 98 7.58 7.69 -12.59
N GLY A 99 6.83 8.73 -12.22
CA GLY A 99 6.97 10.06 -12.83
C GLY A 99 8.34 10.70 -12.57
N LEU A 100 8.89 10.49 -11.37
CA LEU A 100 10.21 11.01 -11.04
C LEU A 100 11.33 10.17 -11.70
N LEU A 101 11.21 8.85 -11.64
CA LEU A 101 12.25 7.91 -12.07
C LEU A 101 12.35 7.81 -13.60
N LEU A 102 11.21 7.70 -14.29
CA LEU A 102 11.17 7.50 -15.74
C LEU A 102 11.17 8.82 -16.52
N THR A 103 10.52 9.85 -15.97
CA THR A 103 10.30 11.11 -16.69
C THR A 103 10.97 12.33 -16.03
N ARG A 104 11.64 12.16 -14.89
CA ARG A 104 12.28 13.25 -14.11
C ARG A 104 11.31 14.38 -13.74
N ILE A 105 10.03 14.04 -13.59
CA ILE A 105 8.97 14.96 -13.24
C ILE A 105 8.90 15.05 -11.70
N PRO A 106 8.96 16.25 -11.11
CA PRO A 106 8.90 16.40 -9.65
C PRO A 106 7.52 16.01 -9.10
N TYR A 107 7.45 15.61 -7.84
CA TYR A 107 6.20 15.16 -7.20
C TYR A 107 5.07 16.19 -7.25
N ASN A 108 5.38 17.48 -7.14
CA ASN A 108 4.37 18.55 -7.16
C ASN A 108 3.91 18.95 -8.56
N ASP A 109 4.48 18.33 -9.61
CA ASP A 109 4.07 18.62 -10.98
C ASP A 109 2.65 18.11 -11.26
N PRO A 110 1.81 18.89 -11.94
CA PRO A 110 0.47 18.45 -12.35
C PRO A 110 0.45 17.11 -13.09
N LEU A 111 1.50 16.78 -13.87
CA LEU A 111 1.60 15.51 -14.58
C LEU A 111 1.83 14.33 -13.63
N SER A 112 2.62 14.51 -12.56
CA SER A 112 2.81 13.49 -11.52
C SER A 112 1.47 13.20 -10.83
N ILE A 113 0.75 14.25 -10.45
CA ILE A 113 -0.57 14.14 -9.80
C ILE A 113 -1.59 13.51 -10.75
N LEU A 114 -1.60 13.92 -12.03
CA LEU A 114 -2.50 13.36 -13.04
C LEU A 114 -2.26 11.86 -13.24
N SER A 115 -1.00 11.43 -13.30
CA SER A 115 -0.68 10.00 -13.45
C SER A 115 -1.23 9.15 -12.29
N LEU A 116 -1.08 9.64 -11.05
CA LEU A 116 -1.64 9.01 -9.86
C LEU A 116 -3.17 9.01 -9.87
N ALA A 117 -3.78 10.14 -10.27
CA ALA A 117 -5.24 10.26 -10.38
C ALA A 117 -5.79 9.27 -11.41
N CYS A 118 -5.16 9.11 -12.56
CA CYS A 118 -5.58 8.15 -13.58
C CYS A 118 -5.55 6.71 -13.06
N VAL A 119 -4.45 6.30 -12.40
CA VAL A 119 -4.35 4.94 -11.84
C VAL A 119 -5.32 4.75 -10.67
N GLY A 120 -5.45 5.74 -9.78
CA GLY A 120 -6.41 5.71 -8.68
C GLY A 120 -7.85 5.62 -9.14
N VAL A 121 -8.24 6.37 -10.18
CA VAL A 121 -9.56 6.28 -10.82
C VAL A 121 -9.77 4.89 -11.41
N ALA A 122 -8.76 4.29 -12.05
CA ALA A 122 -8.89 2.94 -12.59
C ALA A 122 -9.17 1.91 -11.49
N PHE A 123 -8.48 1.98 -10.34
CA PHE A 123 -8.75 1.13 -9.18
C PHE A 123 -10.15 1.37 -8.60
N PHE A 124 -10.56 2.63 -8.48
CA PHE A 124 -11.86 3.00 -7.95
C PHE A 124 -13.00 2.53 -8.84
N VAL A 125 -12.92 2.79 -10.16
CA VAL A 125 -13.88 2.30 -11.15
C VAL A 125 -13.88 0.77 -11.16
N GLY A 126 -12.72 0.12 -11.10
CA GLY A 126 -12.62 -1.33 -10.99
C GLY A 126 -13.31 -1.89 -9.75
N THR A 127 -13.25 -1.19 -8.61
CA THR A 127 -13.97 -1.58 -7.38
C THR A 127 -15.48 -1.48 -7.57
N ILE A 128 -15.96 -0.38 -8.17
CA ILE A 128 -17.38 -0.21 -8.47
C ILE A 128 -17.86 -1.28 -9.45
N ASP A 129 -17.12 -1.50 -10.55
CA ASP A 129 -17.44 -2.51 -11.55
C ASP A 129 -17.51 -3.92 -10.94
N ALA A 130 -16.52 -4.29 -10.13
CA ALA A 130 -16.52 -5.58 -9.44
C ALA A 130 -17.70 -5.72 -8.47
N ALA A 131 -18.04 -4.65 -7.73
CA ALA A 131 -19.19 -4.66 -6.83
C ALA A 131 -20.53 -4.76 -7.56
N VAL A 132 -20.65 -4.15 -8.75
CA VAL A 132 -21.85 -4.21 -9.59
C VAL A 132 -21.97 -5.58 -10.27
N ARG A 133 -20.88 -6.09 -10.85
CA ARG A 133 -20.86 -7.34 -11.62
C ARG A 133 -20.98 -8.58 -10.72
N ASP A 134 -20.22 -8.62 -9.63
CA ASP A 134 -20.08 -9.81 -8.78
C ASP A 134 -20.92 -9.69 -7.49
N GLY A 135 -21.50 -8.52 -7.23
CA GLY A 135 -22.30 -8.21 -6.04
C GLY A 135 -21.47 -7.93 -4.79
N THR A 136 -22.12 -7.59 -3.67
CA THR A 136 -21.44 -7.23 -2.42
C THR A 136 -21.47 -8.34 -1.35
N ARG A 137 -21.87 -9.56 -1.71
CA ARG A 137 -22.05 -10.66 -0.76
C ARG A 137 -20.73 -11.07 -0.08
N GLU A 138 -19.61 -10.99 -0.79
CA GLU A 138 -18.30 -11.32 -0.22
C GLU A 138 -17.90 -10.39 0.92
N PHE A 139 -18.38 -9.13 0.93
CA PHE A 139 -18.10 -8.21 2.03
C PHE A 139 -18.68 -8.69 3.36
N LYS A 140 -19.76 -9.49 3.33
CA LYS A 140 -20.35 -10.09 4.54
C LYS A 140 -19.48 -11.21 5.15
N LEU A 141 -18.49 -11.71 4.40
CA LEU A 141 -17.57 -12.75 4.85
C LEU A 141 -16.31 -12.17 5.52
N LEU A 142 -16.07 -10.86 5.39
CA LEU A 142 -15.03 -10.21 6.18
C LEU A 142 -15.43 -10.24 7.64
N ASP A 143 -14.45 -10.56 8.49
CA ASP A 143 -14.60 -10.34 9.91
C ASP A 143 -13.64 -9.26 10.41
N ARG A 144 -13.81 -8.92 11.69
CA ARG A 144 -12.96 -7.93 12.36
C ARG A 144 -11.48 -8.33 12.35
N ALA A 145 -11.15 -9.62 12.41
CA ALA A 145 -9.76 -10.04 12.41
C ALA A 145 -9.11 -9.87 11.04
N ASP A 146 -9.85 -10.08 9.96
CA ASP A 146 -9.39 -9.80 8.59
C ASP A 146 -9.08 -8.31 8.44
N ILE A 147 -10.04 -7.44 8.76
CA ILE A 147 -9.86 -5.98 8.63
C ILE A 147 -8.70 -5.47 9.49
N LEU A 148 -8.57 -5.93 10.74
CA LEU A 148 -7.50 -5.47 11.63
C LEU A 148 -6.13 -6.04 11.26
N THR A 149 -6.09 -7.22 10.63
CA THR A 149 -4.83 -7.75 10.09
C THR A 149 -4.40 -6.96 8.86
N GLU A 150 -5.32 -6.63 7.95
CA GLU A 150 -5.02 -5.78 6.79
C GLU A 150 -4.61 -4.37 7.21
N LEU A 151 -5.27 -3.80 8.23
CA LEU A 151 -4.85 -2.53 8.83
C LEU A 151 -3.43 -2.63 9.42
N SER A 152 -3.07 -3.76 10.04
CA SER A 152 -1.71 -3.97 10.53
C SER A 152 -0.69 -3.97 9.39
N ILE A 153 -1.01 -4.57 8.24
CA ILE A 153 -0.13 -4.57 7.04
C ILE A 153 0.06 -3.14 6.52
N LEU A 154 -1.01 -2.36 6.45
CA LEU A 154 -0.94 -0.94 6.07
C LEU A 154 -0.08 -0.12 7.03
N LEU A 155 -0.15 -0.38 8.34
CA LEU A 155 0.67 0.29 9.35
C LEU A 155 2.14 -0.13 9.30
N VAL A 156 2.43 -1.40 8.97
CA VAL A 156 3.82 -1.83 8.70
C VAL A 156 4.39 -1.05 7.52
N MET A 157 3.63 -0.98 6.42
CA MET A 157 4.00 -0.23 5.22
C MET A 157 4.22 1.25 5.54
N ALA A 158 3.30 1.88 6.29
CA ALA A 158 3.44 3.28 6.64
C ALA A 158 4.69 3.55 7.49
N GLY A 159 4.98 2.71 8.48
CA GLY A 159 6.18 2.87 9.29
C GLY A 159 7.47 2.66 8.49
N PHE A 160 7.47 1.76 7.50
CA PHE A 160 8.61 1.57 6.61
C PHE A 160 8.90 2.85 5.80
N LEU A 161 7.86 3.45 5.20
CA LEU A 161 8.00 4.68 4.41
C LEU A 161 8.46 5.88 5.26
N TYR A 162 8.02 5.98 6.51
CA TYR A 162 8.41 7.06 7.42
C TYR A 162 9.85 6.93 7.92
N LEU A 163 10.39 5.72 8.06
CA LEU A 163 11.73 5.49 8.62
C LEU A 163 12.85 5.42 7.57
N ASP A 164 12.52 5.43 6.26
CA ASP A 164 13.48 5.29 5.17
C ASP A 164 14.33 6.56 4.89
N ARG A 165 14.14 7.67 5.61
CA ARG A 165 14.67 9.00 5.23
C ARG A 165 15.22 9.80 6.43
N PRO A 166 16.10 10.81 6.19
CA PRO A 166 16.75 11.55 7.27
C PRO A 166 15.73 12.23 8.20
N LEU A 167 16.01 12.09 9.48
CA LEU A 167 15.04 11.95 10.54
C LEU A 167 14.57 13.31 11.06
N ILE A 168 13.31 13.64 10.79
CA ILE A 168 12.60 14.67 11.54
C ILE A 168 11.85 13.95 12.66
N THR A 169 12.02 14.37 13.91
CA THR A 169 11.54 13.64 15.10
C THR A 169 10.05 13.29 15.04
N ILE A 170 9.21 14.16 14.47
CA ILE A 170 7.76 13.90 14.33
C ILE A 170 7.47 12.63 13.51
N VAL A 171 8.34 12.33 12.56
CA VAL A 171 8.20 11.26 11.57
C VAL A 171 8.70 9.95 12.15
N GLU A 172 9.84 9.99 12.85
CA GLU A 172 10.34 8.84 13.60
C GLU A 172 9.29 8.36 14.60
N VAL A 173 8.68 9.31 15.33
CA VAL A 173 7.63 9.01 16.30
C VAL A 173 6.40 8.43 15.59
N ALA A 174 5.99 9.01 14.45
CA ALA A 174 4.87 8.49 13.67
C ALA A 174 5.14 7.07 13.12
N GLY A 175 6.34 6.83 12.58
CA GLY A 175 6.78 5.52 12.08
C GLY A 175 6.86 4.47 13.19
N GLY A 176 7.48 4.83 14.32
CA GLY A 176 7.56 3.97 15.50
C GLY A 176 6.18 3.65 16.09
N ALA A 177 5.29 4.64 16.19
CA ALA A 177 3.92 4.43 16.62
C ALA A 177 3.14 3.53 15.65
N SER A 178 3.34 3.70 14.34
CA SER A 178 2.74 2.85 13.31
C SER A 178 3.17 1.39 13.47
N TRP A 179 4.47 1.13 13.64
CA TRP A 179 4.98 -0.23 13.87
C TRP A 179 4.53 -0.83 15.20
N ALA A 180 4.51 -0.06 16.29
CA ALA A 180 4.02 -0.53 17.58
C ALA A 180 2.54 -0.95 17.49
N CYS A 181 1.70 -0.11 16.85
CA CYS A 181 0.31 -0.43 16.59
C CYS A 181 0.16 -1.65 15.68
N ALA A 182 0.99 -1.77 14.63
CA ALA A 182 0.97 -2.90 13.72
C ALA A 182 1.27 -4.22 14.45
N VAL A 183 2.32 -4.25 15.27
CA VAL A 183 2.69 -5.43 16.08
C VAL A 183 1.56 -5.80 17.04
N LEU A 184 0.95 -4.81 17.70
CA LEU A 184 -0.17 -5.05 18.60
C LEU A 184 -1.38 -5.63 17.87
N LEU A 185 -1.77 -5.09 16.71
CA LEU A 185 -2.88 -5.63 15.93
C LEU A 185 -2.58 -7.02 15.38
N PHE A 186 -1.36 -7.24 14.88
CA PHE A 186 -0.95 -8.52 14.32
C PHE A 186 -0.94 -9.61 15.39
N THR A 187 -0.42 -9.33 16.59
CA THR A 187 -0.40 -10.28 17.70
C THR A 187 -1.80 -10.63 18.21
N LEU A 188 -2.71 -9.66 18.28
CA LEU A 188 -4.07 -9.87 18.78
C LEU A 188 -4.99 -10.54 17.75
N PHE A 189 -4.87 -10.20 16.46
CA PHE A 189 -5.85 -10.59 15.44
C PHE A 189 -5.28 -11.50 14.33
N GLY A 190 -3.98 -11.42 14.05
CA GLY A 190 -3.33 -12.15 12.97
C GLY A 190 -3.47 -13.66 13.11
N LYS A 191 -3.35 -14.21 14.33
CA LYS A 191 -3.51 -15.66 14.56
C LYS A 191 -4.83 -16.19 14.02
N LYS A 192 -5.95 -15.51 14.29
CA LYS A 192 -7.28 -15.93 13.85
C LYS A 192 -7.41 -15.84 12.33
N HIS A 193 -6.86 -14.79 11.73
CA HIS A 193 -6.84 -14.58 10.29
C HIS A 193 -6.04 -15.70 9.56
N PHE A 194 -4.80 -15.97 9.98
CA PHE A 194 -3.96 -17.00 9.36
C PHE A 194 -4.48 -18.42 9.55
N ILE A 195 -5.06 -18.74 10.72
CA ILE A 195 -5.69 -20.06 10.91
C ILE A 195 -6.77 -20.27 9.84
N ARG A 196 -7.60 -19.26 9.56
CA ARG A 196 -8.67 -19.38 8.55
C ARG A 196 -8.16 -19.41 7.12
N ILE A 197 -7.03 -18.75 6.84
CA ILE A 197 -6.33 -18.94 5.58
C ILE A 197 -5.86 -20.39 5.45
N TRP A 198 -5.37 -21.01 6.54
CA TRP A 198 -4.81 -22.36 6.53
C TRP A 198 -5.89 -23.44 6.44
N THR A 199 -6.95 -23.35 7.25
CA THR A 199 -7.97 -24.40 7.40
C THR A 199 -8.93 -24.48 6.23
N GLY A 200 -8.90 -23.52 5.29
CA GLY A 200 -9.87 -23.44 4.21
C GLY A 200 -11.29 -23.10 4.73
N PRO A 201 -12.25 -22.85 3.83
CA PRO A 201 -13.62 -22.62 4.27
C PRO A 201 -14.19 -23.92 4.85
N GLY A 202 -14.57 -23.88 6.13
CA GLY A 202 -15.77 -24.60 6.55
C GLY A 202 -17.01 -23.94 5.94
#